data_AF-A0A2E3FML7-F1
#
_entry.id   AF-A0A2E3FML7-F1
#
_cell.length_a   1.000
_cell.length_b   1.000
_cell.length_c   1.000
_cell.angle_alpha   90.00
_cell.angle_beta   90.00
_cell.angle_gamma   90.00
#
_symmetry.space_group_name_H-M   'P 1'
#
loop_
_entity.id
_entity.type
_entity.pdbx_description
1 polymer ?
#
loop_
_entity_poly.entity_id
_entity_poly.type
_entity_poly.pdbx_seq_one_letter_code
_entity_poly.pdbx_strand_id
1 'polypeptide(L)'
;MKFGLQRKHGSLNSVSVFDAVSEGLQKLGHTVVNDTLDCDVPVLWSMLWHGRMQPNKQIFESSIQQKKNVLFLEVGGIKRNETWKVAINGINRLGYFGPSGNDDTRAKKLGLTLQDNKKGDNILICCQHDKSHQWRNQPSLQVYLDRLIHEIRKYSDRKIIVRPHPRCPIQDIFQVYNNVVLQNPKQVPNTYDDFDLGFNNAHAVISYSSNPGIHAVLNGNNAFVGPESLAYPVANKDIKSIENPQIFDRTQWLNDYAYTEWTTEEIAQGLPFSRLTF
;
A
#
# COMPACT_ATOMS: atom_id res chain seq x y z
N MET A 1 28.16 -2.51 0.26
CA MET A 1 27.39 -3.49 1.07
C MET A 1 27.04 -4.68 0.21
N LYS A 2 26.75 -5.83 0.85
CA LYS A 2 26.30 -7.08 0.24
C LYS A 2 24.78 -7.20 0.41
N PHE A 3 24.04 -7.21 -0.70
CA PHE A 3 22.59 -7.34 -0.75
C PHE A 3 22.17 -8.77 -1.07
N GLY A 4 21.26 -9.33 -0.27
CA GLY A 4 20.76 -10.70 -0.42
C GLY A 4 19.35 -10.75 -0.99
N LEU A 5 19.21 -10.93 -2.31
CA LEU A 5 17.92 -10.97 -3.00
C LEU A 5 17.22 -12.31 -2.79
N GLN A 6 16.11 -12.31 -2.04
CA GLN A 6 15.31 -13.51 -1.75
C GLN A 6 14.32 -13.81 -2.88
N ARG A 7 14.85 -14.04 -4.08
CA ARG A 7 14.08 -14.22 -5.33
C ARG A 7 13.07 -15.38 -5.24
N LYS A 8 13.45 -16.48 -4.58
CA LYS A 8 12.58 -17.66 -4.43
C LYS A 8 11.28 -17.37 -3.68
N HIS A 9 11.25 -16.30 -2.88
CA HIS A 9 10.08 -15.85 -2.11
C HIS A 9 9.33 -14.70 -2.77
N GLY A 10 9.68 -14.34 -4.00
CA GLY A 10 8.99 -13.33 -4.79
C GLY A 10 7.63 -13.78 -5.33
N SER A 11 6.79 -12.80 -5.67
CA SER A 11 5.61 -13.06 -6.53
C SER A 11 6.04 -13.47 -7.94
N LEU A 12 5.09 -13.93 -8.76
CA LEU A 12 5.42 -14.35 -10.14
C LEU A 12 5.87 -13.17 -11.02
N ASN A 13 5.35 -11.96 -10.77
CA ASN A 13 5.74 -10.74 -11.49
C ASN A 13 6.95 -10.02 -10.88
N SER A 14 7.60 -10.56 -9.84
CA SER A 14 8.75 -9.89 -9.21
C SER A 14 10.08 -10.12 -9.92
N VAL A 15 10.15 -11.07 -10.88
CA VAL A 15 11.42 -11.51 -11.48
C VAL A 15 12.17 -10.33 -12.12
N SER A 16 11.53 -9.60 -13.03
CA SER A 16 12.12 -8.44 -13.69
C SER A 16 12.46 -7.30 -12.72
N VAL A 17 11.71 -7.17 -11.63
CA VAL A 17 11.99 -6.18 -10.59
C VAL A 17 13.25 -6.55 -9.81
N PHE A 18 13.43 -7.82 -9.44
CA PHE A 18 14.66 -8.29 -8.82
C PHE A 18 15.87 -8.18 -9.76
N ASP A 19 15.69 -8.36 -11.06
CA ASP A 19 16.74 -8.15 -12.06
C ASP A 19 17.16 -6.67 -12.10
N ALA A 20 16.20 -5.76 -12.18
CA ALA A 20 16.46 -4.32 -12.11
C ALA A 20 17.15 -3.91 -10.80
N VAL A 21 16.72 -4.49 -9.66
CA VAL A 21 17.37 -4.24 -8.36
C VAL A 21 18.82 -4.71 -8.37
N SER A 22 19.09 -5.90 -8.91
CA SER A 22 20.45 -6.41 -9.03
C SER A 22 21.34 -5.46 -9.84
N GLU A 23 20.87 -5.03 -11.02
CA GLU A 23 21.58 -4.11 -11.90
C GLU A 23 21.84 -2.77 -11.20
N GLY A 24 20.81 -2.15 -10.63
CA GLY A 24 20.92 -0.84 -10.00
C GLY A 24 21.84 -0.84 -8.78
N LEU A 25 21.80 -1.88 -7.95
CA LEU A 25 22.71 -2.01 -6.81
C LEU A 25 24.16 -2.24 -7.26
N GLN A 26 24.38 -3.10 -8.27
CA GLN A 26 25.72 -3.34 -8.82
C GLN A 26 26.32 -2.08 -9.46
N LYS A 27 25.49 -1.29 -10.16
CA LYS A 27 25.88 -0.01 -10.76
C LYS A 27 26.37 1.00 -9.73
N LEU A 28 25.82 0.96 -8.51
CA LEU A 28 26.26 1.77 -7.37
C LEU A 28 27.45 1.16 -6.60
N GLY A 29 28.07 0.10 -7.14
CA GLY A 29 29.24 -0.54 -6.55
C GLY A 29 28.93 -1.48 -5.38
N HIS A 30 27.68 -1.94 -5.24
CA HIS A 30 27.31 -2.93 -4.23
C HIS A 30 27.46 -4.35 -4.75
N THR A 31 27.61 -5.31 -3.84
CA THR A 31 27.63 -6.73 -4.15
C THR A 31 26.22 -7.29 -4.04
N VAL A 32 25.80 -8.10 -5.00
CA VAL A 32 24.48 -8.76 -5.01
C VAL A 32 24.68 -10.27 -4.99
N VAL A 33 23.97 -10.93 -4.08
CA VAL A 33 23.90 -12.38 -3.95
C VAL A 33 22.44 -12.83 -3.89
N ASN A 34 22.14 -14.03 -4.38
CA ASN A 34 20.77 -14.54 -4.45
C ASN A 34 20.51 -15.62 -3.39
N ASP A 35 19.31 -15.57 -2.81
CA ASP A 35 18.71 -16.61 -1.96
C ASP A 35 19.57 -17.09 -0.78
N THR A 36 20.44 -16.20 -0.28
CA THR A 36 21.29 -16.39 0.90
C THR A 36 21.02 -15.32 1.96
N LEU A 37 21.21 -15.68 3.23
CA LEU A 37 21.11 -14.76 4.37
C LEU A 37 22.47 -14.17 4.78
N ASP A 38 23.56 -14.66 4.20
CA ASP A 38 24.90 -14.09 4.36
C ASP A 38 25.00 -12.79 3.54
N CYS A 39 24.43 -11.73 4.09
CA CYS A 39 24.36 -10.40 3.50
C CYS A 39 24.22 -9.32 4.59
N ASP A 40 24.51 -8.07 4.21
CA ASP A 40 24.32 -6.90 5.05
C ASP A 40 22.85 -6.45 5.02
N VAL A 41 22.24 -6.46 3.82
CA VAL A 41 20.87 -6.00 3.59
C VAL A 41 20.08 -7.06 2.81
N PRO A 42 19.15 -7.79 3.45
CA PRO A 42 18.23 -8.66 2.74
C PRO A 42 17.25 -7.84 1.90
N VAL A 43 16.95 -8.33 0.69
CA VAL A 43 15.95 -7.76 -0.20
C VAL A 43 14.77 -8.71 -0.31
N LEU A 44 13.60 -8.26 0.17
CA LEU A 44 12.39 -9.07 0.30
C LEU A 44 11.27 -8.54 -0.59
N TRP A 45 10.48 -9.46 -1.14
CA TRP A 45 9.25 -9.12 -1.83
C TRP A 45 8.06 -9.14 -0.87
N SER A 46 7.38 -8.00 -0.76
CA SER A 46 6.18 -7.77 0.05
C SER A 46 6.37 -8.05 1.55
N MET A 47 5.37 -7.61 2.32
CA MET A 47 5.20 -7.97 3.73
C MET A 47 3.93 -8.81 3.94
N LEU A 48 3.53 -9.58 2.92
CA LEU A 48 2.46 -10.57 3.02
C LEU A 48 3.03 -11.88 3.59
N TRP A 49 2.70 -12.20 4.84
CA TRP A 49 3.18 -13.41 5.51
C TRP A 49 2.37 -14.65 5.14
N HIS A 50 2.17 -14.85 3.84
CA HIS A 50 1.32 -15.91 3.30
C HIS A 50 1.80 -16.34 1.90
N GLY A 51 1.50 -17.59 1.52
CA GLY A 51 1.88 -18.15 0.23
C GLY A 51 3.39 -18.12 -0.01
N ARG A 52 3.82 -17.74 -1.22
CA ARG A 52 5.24 -17.70 -1.62
C ARG A 52 6.10 -16.78 -0.74
N MET A 53 5.49 -15.73 -0.18
CA MET A 53 6.15 -14.72 0.64
C MET A 53 6.15 -15.07 2.14
N GLN A 54 5.47 -16.14 2.58
CA GLN A 54 5.43 -16.54 3.99
C GLN A 54 6.82 -16.64 4.65
N PRO A 55 7.86 -17.21 4.01
CA PRO A 55 9.20 -17.31 4.61
C PRO A 55 9.87 -15.96 4.89
N ASN A 56 9.47 -14.88 4.19
CA ASN A 56 10.05 -13.55 4.38
C ASN A 56 9.84 -13.02 5.81
N LYS A 57 8.81 -13.50 6.54
CA LYS A 57 8.55 -13.09 7.91
C LYS A 57 9.76 -13.37 8.83
N GLN A 58 10.29 -14.60 8.78
CA GLN A 58 11.41 -15.00 9.62
C GLN A 58 12.68 -14.22 9.27
N ILE A 59 12.90 -13.96 7.97
CA ILE A 59 14.04 -13.18 7.49
C ILE A 59 13.95 -11.74 8.02
N PHE A 60 12.77 -11.12 7.89
CA PHE A 60 12.52 -9.78 8.40
C PHE A 60 12.73 -9.70 9.91
N GLU A 61 12.09 -10.56 10.70
CA GLU A 61 12.19 -10.55 12.17
C GLU A 61 13.62 -10.77 12.65
N SER A 62 14.35 -11.72 12.06
CA SER A 62 15.76 -11.97 12.40
C SER A 62 16.66 -10.78 12.03
N SER A 63 16.40 -10.12 10.90
CA SER A 63 17.16 -8.95 10.47
C SER A 63 16.98 -7.78 11.42
N ILE A 64 15.75 -7.50 11.85
CA ILE A 64 15.46 -6.45 12.83
C ILE A 64 16.13 -6.74 14.17
N GLN A 65 16.11 -8.00 14.65
CA GLN A 65 16.83 -8.41 15.86
C GLN A 65 18.34 -8.18 15.75
N GLN A 66 18.91 -8.41 14.56
CA GLN A 66 20.32 -8.15 14.25
C GLN A 66 20.63 -6.68 13.95
N LYS A 67 19.64 -5.77 14.07
CA LYS A 67 19.75 -4.35 13.71
C LYS A 67 20.18 -4.12 12.25
N LYS A 68 19.81 -5.03 11.35
CA LYS A 68 20.02 -4.90 9.91
C LYS A 68 18.82 -4.22 9.26
N ASN A 69 19.11 -3.35 8.30
CA ASN A 69 18.10 -2.83 7.39
C ASN A 69 17.63 -3.93 6.44
N VAL A 70 16.35 -3.88 6.07
CA VAL A 70 15.74 -4.77 5.09
C VAL A 70 15.14 -3.92 3.97
N LEU A 71 15.56 -4.17 2.73
CA LEU A 71 14.99 -3.52 1.56
C LEU A 71 13.75 -4.30 1.11
N PHE A 72 12.61 -3.63 1.04
CA PHE A 72 11.37 -4.20 0.55
C PHE A 72 11.04 -3.71 -0.85
N LEU A 73 10.57 -4.65 -1.67
CA LEU A 73 9.96 -4.44 -2.97
C LEU A 73 8.47 -4.79 -2.89
N GLU A 74 7.60 -3.99 -3.49
CA GLU A 74 6.16 -4.25 -3.49
C GLU A 74 5.49 -3.74 -4.76
N VAL A 75 4.35 -4.33 -5.13
CA VAL A 75 3.50 -3.85 -6.22
C VAL A 75 3.12 -2.38 -5.95
N GLY A 76 3.36 -1.52 -6.95
CA GLY A 76 2.99 -0.12 -6.89
C GLY A 76 1.48 0.12 -6.94
N GLY A 77 1.07 1.25 -6.36
CA GLY A 77 -0.27 1.83 -6.43
C GLY A 77 -0.36 3.03 -7.38
N ILE A 78 0.74 3.62 -7.87
CA ILE A 78 0.72 4.75 -8.80
C ILE A 78 0.30 4.26 -10.20
N LYS A 79 1.12 3.41 -10.80
CA LYS A 79 0.82 2.73 -12.07
C LYS A 79 1.04 1.25 -11.87
N ARG A 80 -0.05 0.51 -11.75
CA ARG A 80 0.00 -0.91 -11.42
C ARG A 80 0.73 -1.70 -12.50
N ASN A 81 1.57 -2.65 -12.09
CA ASN A 81 2.43 -3.46 -12.95
C ASN A 81 3.52 -2.68 -13.74
N GLU A 82 3.59 -1.36 -13.59
CA GLU A 82 4.63 -0.51 -14.21
C GLU A 82 5.58 0.08 -13.17
N THR A 83 5.05 0.43 -12.02
CA THR A 83 5.78 1.05 -10.91
C THR A 83 5.78 0.14 -9.68
N TRP A 84 6.86 0.20 -8.91
CA TRP A 84 7.14 -0.69 -7.79
C TRP A 84 7.64 0.11 -6.60
N LYS A 85 7.12 -0.20 -5.41
CA LYS A 85 7.59 0.41 -4.17
C LYS A 85 8.96 -0.12 -3.83
N VAL A 86 9.84 0.79 -3.40
CA VAL A 86 11.20 0.47 -2.94
C VAL A 86 11.44 1.23 -1.65
N ALA A 87 11.57 0.52 -0.53
CA ALA A 87 11.70 1.14 0.79
C ALA A 87 12.44 0.27 1.80
N ILE A 88 12.98 0.91 2.82
CA ILE A 88 13.64 0.24 3.95
C ILE A 88 12.63 -0.03 5.07
N ASN A 89 12.65 -1.25 5.61
CA ASN A 89 11.93 -1.72 6.80
C ASN A 89 10.40 -1.60 6.75
N GLY A 90 9.80 -1.32 5.59
CA GLY A 90 8.35 -1.28 5.42
C GLY A 90 7.93 -0.95 3.99
N ILE A 91 6.65 -1.18 3.68
CA ILE A 91 6.04 -0.93 2.35
C ILE A 91 4.91 0.12 2.40
N ASN A 92 4.64 0.66 3.58
CA ASN A 92 3.65 1.69 3.86
C ASN A 92 4.32 2.80 4.68
N ARG A 93 3.58 3.58 5.50
CA ARG A 93 4.17 4.67 6.28
C ARG A 93 5.25 4.24 7.30
N LEU A 94 5.36 2.95 7.61
CA LEU A 94 6.47 2.42 8.40
C LEU A 94 7.79 2.35 7.62
N GLY A 95 7.72 2.32 6.29
CA GLY A 95 8.89 2.24 5.42
C GLY A 95 9.56 3.60 5.23
N TYR A 96 10.87 3.57 5.05
CA TYR A 96 11.64 4.74 4.62
C TYR A 96 11.83 4.71 3.10
N PHE A 97 11.28 5.72 2.41
CA PHE A 97 11.34 5.90 0.96
C PHE A 97 12.34 7.00 0.52
N GLY A 98 13.15 7.49 1.47
CA GLY A 98 14.01 8.66 1.28
C GLY A 98 13.46 9.93 1.94
N PRO A 99 14.10 11.09 1.72
CA PRO A 99 13.69 12.35 2.31
C PRO A 99 12.31 12.83 1.81
N SER A 100 11.57 13.50 2.69
CA SER A 100 10.34 14.24 2.39
C SER A 100 10.63 15.69 1.96
N GLY A 101 9.60 16.44 1.60
CA GLY A 101 9.75 17.83 1.13
C GLY A 101 10.20 17.89 -0.33
N ASN A 102 9.83 16.90 -1.13
CA ASN A 102 10.18 16.86 -2.54
C ASN A 102 9.37 17.89 -3.34
N ASP A 103 9.94 18.33 -4.47
CA ASP A 103 9.24 19.17 -5.45
C ASP A 103 8.26 18.35 -6.31
N ASP A 104 7.59 19.02 -7.25
CA ASP A 104 6.58 18.41 -8.13
C ASP A 104 7.16 17.69 -9.35
N THR A 105 8.48 17.65 -9.54
CA THR A 105 9.14 17.12 -10.73
C THR A 105 8.74 15.66 -10.97
N ARG A 106 8.76 14.84 -9.91
CA ARG A 106 8.39 13.42 -10.03
C ARG A 106 6.90 13.19 -10.21
N ALA A 107 6.07 13.99 -9.52
CA ALA A 107 4.62 13.94 -9.71
C ALA A 107 4.24 14.25 -11.17
N LYS A 108 4.85 15.29 -11.76
CA LYS A 108 4.70 15.62 -13.18
C LYS A 108 5.21 14.52 -14.11
N LYS A 109 6.40 13.96 -13.84
CA LYS A 109 6.97 12.85 -14.64
C LYS A 109 6.05 11.63 -14.68
N LEU A 110 5.40 11.32 -13.56
CA LEU A 110 4.46 10.20 -13.46
C LEU A 110 3.06 10.54 -13.98
N GLY A 111 2.78 11.80 -14.29
CA GLY A 111 1.45 12.28 -14.73
C GLY A 111 0.42 12.27 -13.62
N LEU A 112 0.85 12.42 -12.37
CA LEU A 112 -0.04 12.42 -11.22
C LEU A 112 -0.79 13.74 -11.11
N THR A 113 -2.11 13.65 -10.89
CA THR A 113 -2.98 14.81 -10.68
C THR A 113 -3.89 14.57 -9.48
N LEU A 114 -4.18 15.64 -8.74
CA LEU A 114 -5.19 15.65 -7.70
C LEU A 114 -6.52 16.07 -8.33
N GLN A 115 -7.56 15.25 -8.15
CA GLN A 115 -8.90 15.68 -8.50
C GLN A 115 -9.48 16.58 -7.40
N ASP A 116 -10.38 17.48 -7.81
CA ASP A 116 -11.15 18.32 -6.90
C ASP A 116 -11.95 17.48 -5.90
N ASN A 117 -12.22 18.05 -4.74
CA ASN A 117 -12.97 17.36 -3.70
C ASN A 117 -14.35 16.94 -4.21
N LYS A 118 -14.69 15.67 -4.03
CA LYS A 118 -15.94 15.08 -4.47
C LYS A 118 -16.92 14.95 -3.32
N LYS A 119 -18.20 15.05 -3.68
CA LYS A 119 -19.32 14.64 -2.83
C LYS A 119 -19.79 13.26 -3.26
N GLY A 120 -20.47 12.57 -2.36
CA GLY A 120 -21.11 11.29 -2.64
C GLY A 120 -22.11 10.95 -1.57
N ASP A 121 -22.76 9.80 -1.75
CA ASP A 121 -23.86 9.37 -0.88
C ASP A 121 -23.56 8.12 -0.06
N ASN A 122 -22.50 7.38 -0.41
CA ASN A 122 -22.14 6.14 0.27
C ASN A 122 -20.79 6.20 0.99
N ILE A 123 -20.61 5.29 1.94
CA ILE A 123 -19.35 5.02 2.62
C ILE A 123 -18.78 3.74 2.01
N LEU A 124 -17.58 3.82 1.43
CA LEU A 124 -16.90 2.66 0.87
C LEU A 124 -15.83 2.16 1.86
N ILE A 125 -15.97 0.93 2.34
CA ILE A 125 -14.96 0.27 3.18
C ILE A 125 -14.15 -0.67 2.30
N CYS A 126 -12.87 -0.35 2.08
CA CYS A 126 -11.93 -1.19 1.35
C CYS A 126 -11.08 -2.01 2.33
N CYS A 127 -11.26 -3.33 2.31
CA CYS A 127 -10.51 -4.26 3.14
C CYS A 127 -9.13 -4.56 2.54
N GLN A 128 -8.26 -5.15 3.35
CA GLN A 128 -6.93 -5.62 2.96
C GLN A 128 -6.72 -7.07 3.43
N HIS A 129 -5.61 -7.68 3.05
CA HIS A 129 -5.28 -9.04 3.47
C HIS A 129 -4.91 -9.07 4.96
N ASP A 130 -5.53 -9.96 5.73
CA ASP A 130 -5.35 -10.09 7.18
C ASP A 130 -4.00 -10.73 7.60
N LYS A 131 -3.36 -11.47 6.70
CA LYS A 131 -2.00 -12.02 6.84
C LYS A 131 -0.88 -11.03 6.49
N SER A 132 -1.20 -9.83 6.03
CA SER A 132 -0.18 -8.80 5.81
C SER A 132 0.36 -8.25 7.12
N HIS A 133 1.66 -7.90 7.17
CA HIS A 133 2.28 -7.26 8.34
C HIS A 133 1.52 -6.01 8.79
N GLN A 134 0.93 -5.29 7.85
CA GLN A 134 0.16 -4.07 8.10
C GLN A 134 -1.14 -4.33 8.89
N TRP A 135 -1.56 -5.58 9.03
CA TRP A 135 -2.73 -6.00 9.81
C TRP A 135 -2.37 -6.66 11.15
N ARG A 136 -1.08 -6.78 11.50
CA ARG A 136 -0.60 -7.55 12.66
C ARG A 136 -1.18 -7.16 14.02
N ASN A 137 -1.61 -5.90 14.17
CA ASN A 137 -2.19 -5.35 15.40
C ASN A 137 -3.70 -5.16 15.32
N GLN A 138 -4.34 -5.67 14.26
CA GLN A 138 -5.78 -5.59 14.07
C GLN A 138 -6.45 -6.92 14.45
N PRO A 139 -7.73 -6.90 14.86
CA PRO A 139 -8.47 -8.13 15.05
C PRO A 139 -8.71 -8.83 13.70
N SER A 140 -9.40 -9.98 13.71
CA SER A 140 -9.86 -10.58 12.46
C SER A 140 -10.69 -9.58 11.63
N LEU A 141 -10.65 -9.70 10.30
CA LEU A 141 -11.41 -8.82 9.40
C LEU A 141 -12.88 -8.75 9.80
N GLN A 142 -13.47 -9.87 10.21
CA GLN A 142 -14.87 -9.92 10.61
C GLN A 142 -15.17 -9.06 11.84
N VAL A 143 -14.32 -9.16 12.88
CA VAL A 143 -14.46 -8.36 14.11
C VAL A 143 -14.14 -6.89 13.84
N TYR A 144 -13.17 -6.60 12.98
CA TYR A 144 -12.86 -5.23 12.57
C TYR A 144 -14.06 -4.58 11.87
N LEU A 145 -14.67 -5.28 10.90
CA LEU A 145 -15.80 -4.78 10.12
C LEU A 145 -17.05 -4.60 10.99
N ASP A 146 -17.34 -5.57 11.87
CA ASP A 146 -18.44 -5.46 12.83
C ASP A 146 -18.31 -4.20 13.69
N ARG A 147 -17.14 -3.99 14.31
CA ARG A 147 -16.86 -2.81 15.14
C ARG A 147 -16.95 -1.51 14.35
N LEU A 148 -16.38 -1.50 13.15
CA LEU A 148 -16.35 -0.31 12.29
C LEU A 148 -17.76 0.07 11.83
N ILE A 149 -18.59 -0.89 11.41
CA ILE A 149 -19.96 -0.64 10.98
C ILE A 149 -20.80 -0.11 12.16
N HIS A 150 -20.68 -0.72 13.34
CA HIS A 150 -21.33 -0.20 14.55
C HIS A 150 -20.89 1.22 14.90
N GLU A 151 -19.60 1.53 14.75
CA GLU A 151 -19.09 2.88 15.03
C GLU A 151 -19.63 3.91 14.02
N ILE A 152 -19.61 3.59 12.72
CA ILE A 152 -20.15 4.46 11.66
C ILE A 152 -21.64 4.76 11.91
N ARG A 153 -22.41 3.74 12.31
CA ARG A 153 -23.85 3.86 12.54
C ARG A 153 -24.24 4.76 13.72
N LYS A 154 -23.29 5.16 14.55
CA LYS A 154 -23.51 6.22 15.56
C LYS A 154 -23.60 7.63 14.95
N TYR A 155 -23.09 7.81 13.73
CA TYR A 155 -22.90 9.12 13.12
C TYR A 155 -23.50 9.24 11.72
N SER A 156 -23.82 8.13 11.06
CA SER A 156 -24.27 8.12 9.66
C SER A 156 -25.26 7.00 9.33
N ASP A 157 -26.31 7.36 8.59
CA ASP A 157 -27.27 6.43 7.97
C ASP A 157 -26.93 6.10 6.51
N ARG A 158 -25.84 6.64 5.97
CA ARG A 158 -25.42 6.43 4.58
C ARG A 158 -25.26 4.95 4.26
N LYS A 159 -25.46 4.60 2.99
CA LYS A 159 -25.20 3.25 2.50
C LYS A 159 -23.74 2.91 2.74
N ILE A 160 -23.46 1.77 3.37
CA ILE A 160 -22.10 1.24 3.52
C ILE A 160 -21.90 0.16 2.47
N ILE A 161 -20.84 0.31 1.69
CA ILE A 161 -20.38 -0.70 0.73
C ILE A 161 -19.11 -1.30 1.29
N VAL A 162 -19.17 -2.56 1.72
CA VAL A 162 -17.99 -3.32 2.15
C VAL A 162 -17.40 -4.00 0.93
N ARG A 163 -16.12 -3.76 0.68
CA ARG A 163 -15.38 -4.33 -0.44
C ARG A 163 -14.19 -5.14 0.07
N PRO A 164 -14.20 -6.47 -0.07
CA PRO A 164 -13.08 -7.30 0.36
C PRO A 164 -11.86 -7.09 -0.54
N HIS A 165 -10.69 -7.52 -0.06
CA HIS A 165 -9.52 -7.60 -0.90
C HIS A 165 -9.71 -8.71 -1.95
N PRO A 166 -9.32 -8.54 -3.23
CA PRO A 166 -9.58 -9.53 -4.28
C PRO A 166 -9.04 -10.94 -4.00
N ARG A 167 -7.99 -11.03 -3.17
CA ARG A 167 -7.35 -12.28 -2.74
C ARG A 167 -7.59 -12.66 -1.28
N CYS A 168 -8.44 -11.92 -0.58
CA CYS A 168 -8.84 -12.21 0.79
C CYS A 168 -10.35 -11.98 0.87
N PRO A 169 -11.15 -12.88 0.24
CA PRO A 169 -12.60 -12.78 0.28
C PRO A 169 -13.10 -12.92 1.72
N ILE A 170 -14.25 -12.34 1.98
CA ILE A 170 -14.92 -12.41 3.27
C ILE A 170 -16.31 -13.01 3.08
N GLN A 171 -16.85 -13.60 4.14
CA GLN A 171 -18.23 -14.06 4.15
C GLN A 171 -19.19 -12.86 4.15
N ASP A 172 -20.25 -12.95 3.34
CA ASP A 172 -21.32 -11.96 3.39
C ASP A 172 -22.20 -12.23 4.62
N ILE A 173 -21.90 -11.52 5.71
CA ILE A 173 -22.74 -11.52 6.91
C ILE A 173 -23.43 -10.18 7.14
N PHE A 174 -23.45 -9.30 6.14
CA PHE A 174 -23.86 -7.91 6.33
C PHE A 174 -25.37 -7.68 6.34
N GLN A 175 -26.16 -8.73 6.07
CA GLN A 175 -27.63 -8.69 6.06
C GLN A 175 -28.24 -8.28 7.41
N VAL A 176 -27.50 -8.42 8.51
CA VAL A 176 -27.94 -8.01 9.85
C VAL A 176 -27.83 -6.50 10.09
N TYR A 177 -27.09 -5.76 9.26
CA TYR A 177 -26.91 -4.32 9.41
C TYR A 177 -27.79 -3.56 8.44
N ASN A 178 -28.37 -2.45 8.91
CA ASN A 178 -29.16 -1.57 8.06
C ASN A 178 -28.30 -0.93 6.96
N ASN A 179 -28.76 -1.03 5.71
CA ASN A 179 -28.17 -0.37 4.53
C ASN A 179 -26.66 -0.65 4.34
N VAL A 180 -26.24 -1.91 4.57
CA VAL A 180 -24.88 -2.39 4.33
C VAL A 180 -24.90 -3.49 3.27
N VAL A 181 -24.00 -3.42 2.30
CA VAL A 181 -23.88 -4.42 1.22
C VAL A 181 -22.44 -4.84 1.00
N LEU A 182 -22.23 -6.12 0.67
CA LEU A 182 -20.97 -6.61 0.15
C LEU A 182 -20.88 -6.32 -1.36
N GLN A 183 -19.75 -5.78 -1.80
CA GLN A 183 -19.41 -5.62 -3.20
C GLN A 183 -18.11 -6.36 -3.50
N ASN A 184 -18.22 -7.52 -4.15
CA ASN A 184 -17.06 -8.32 -4.52
C ASN A 184 -16.24 -7.67 -5.65
N PRO A 185 -14.90 -7.72 -5.58
CA PRO A 185 -14.07 -7.29 -6.68
C PRO A 185 -14.21 -8.14 -7.94
N LYS A 186 -14.14 -7.49 -9.10
CA LYS A 186 -14.19 -8.10 -10.42
C LYS A 186 -12.85 -7.88 -11.10
N GLN A 187 -12.25 -8.95 -11.61
CA GLN A 187 -11.02 -8.84 -12.37
C GLN A 187 -11.26 -8.05 -13.66
N VAL A 188 -10.35 -7.14 -13.98
CA VAL A 188 -10.36 -6.39 -15.24
C VAL A 188 -9.92 -7.34 -16.36
N PRO A 189 -10.71 -7.49 -17.44
CA PRO A 189 -10.36 -8.38 -18.55
C PRO A 189 -8.97 -8.08 -19.14
N ASN A 190 -8.26 -9.13 -19.57
CA ASN A 190 -6.93 -9.04 -20.20
C ASN A 190 -5.82 -8.43 -19.32
N THR A 191 -5.98 -8.47 -18.00
CA THR A 191 -4.94 -8.06 -17.05
C THR A 191 -4.47 -9.25 -16.22
N TYR A 192 -3.18 -9.27 -15.88
CA TYR A 192 -2.63 -10.33 -15.02
C TYR A 192 -3.30 -10.33 -13.65
N ASP A 193 -3.52 -9.14 -13.08
CA ASP A 193 -3.93 -9.01 -11.68
C ASP A 193 -4.81 -7.78 -11.39
N ASP A 194 -5.38 -7.11 -12.39
CA ASP A 194 -6.17 -5.89 -12.16
C ASP A 194 -7.60 -6.17 -11.76
N PHE A 195 -8.12 -5.36 -10.83
CA PHE A 195 -9.48 -5.45 -10.31
C PHE A 195 -10.13 -4.07 -10.37
N ASP A 196 -11.43 -4.05 -10.64
CA ASP A 196 -12.19 -2.81 -10.65
C ASP A 196 -12.10 -2.10 -9.29
N LEU A 197 -12.11 -0.77 -9.27
CA LEU A 197 -12.30 0.02 -8.06
C LEU A 197 -12.71 1.41 -8.48
N GLY A 198 -13.88 1.86 -8.00
CA GLY A 198 -14.43 3.16 -8.34
C GLY A 198 -14.77 3.97 -7.09
N PHE A 199 -14.59 5.30 -7.20
CA PHE A 199 -14.81 6.22 -6.09
C PHE A 199 -15.91 7.28 -6.37
N ASN A 200 -16.62 7.17 -7.50
CA ASN A 200 -17.45 8.25 -8.03
C ASN A 200 -18.63 8.69 -7.14
N ASN A 201 -19.13 7.83 -6.24
CA ASN A 201 -20.23 8.16 -5.34
C ASN A 201 -19.87 7.98 -3.85
N ALA A 202 -18.58 7.94 -3.52
CA ALA A 202 -18.12 7.77 -2.16
C ALA A 202 -18.04 9.11 -1.42
N HIS A 203 -18.92 9.31 -0.44
CA HIS A 203 -18.83 10.37 0.56
C HIS A 203 -17.53 10.24 1.37
N ALA A 204 -17.26 9.01 1.82
CA ALA A 204 -16.06 8.64 2.56
C ALA A 204 -15.53 7.29 2.08
N VAL A 205 -14.20 7.15 2.06
CA VAL A 205 -13.51 5.89 1.77
C VAL A 205 -12.69 5.49 2.97
N ILE A 206 -13.03 4.37 3.59
CA ILE A 206 -12.32 3.81 4.74
C ILE A 206 -11.37 2.73 4.24
N SER A 207 -10.07 2.88 4.49
CA SER A 207 -9.04 1.89 4.17
C SER A 207 -7.94 2.00 5.21
N TYR A 208 -7.75 0.94 6.01
CA TYR A 208 -6.83 1.00 7.15
C TYR A 208 -5.39 1.37 6.72
N SER A 209 -4.79 0.67 5.76
CA SER A 209 -3.42 0.98 5.33
C SER A 209 -3.10 0.63 3.87
N SER A 210 -4.12 0.36 3.07
CA SER A 210 -3.97 -0.12 1.69
C SER A 210 -4.06 1.00 0.64
N ASN A 211 -3.63 0.72 -0.59
CA ASN A 211 -3.66 1.64 -1.73
C ASN A 211 -5.02 2.32 -1.97
N PRO A 212 -6.19 1.69 -1.75
CA PRO A 212 -7.48 2.37 -1.80
C PRO A 212 -7.58 3.69 -1.02
N GLY A 213 -6.89 3.81 0.12
CA GLY A 213 -6.86 5.07 0.87
C GLY A 213 -6.10 6.18 0.13
N ILE A 214 -5.00 5.83 -0.52
CA ILE A 214 -4.20 6.74 -1.37
C ILE A 214 -5.02 7.13 -2.61
N HIS A 215 -5.64 6.15 -3.26
CA HIS A 215 -6.46 6.37 -4.45
C HIS A 215 -7.67 7.26 -4.15
N ALA A 216 -8.29 7.11 -2.98
CA ALA A 216 -9.34 8.02 -2.54
C ALA A 216 -8.85 9.48 -2.45
N VAL A 217 -7.68 9.69 -1.84
CA VAL A 217 -7.05 11.03 -1.77
C VAL A 217 -6.78 11.60 -3.16
N LEU A 218 -6.23 10.80 -4.09
CA LEU A 218 -6.00 11.25 -5.48
C LEU A 218 -7.30 11.61 -6.21
N ASN A 219 -8.37 10.85 -5.96
CA ASN A 219 -9.68 11.04 -6.58
C ASN A 219 -10.55 12.13 -5.92
N GLY A 220 -10.05 12.83 -4.90
CA GLY A 220 -10.78 13.89 -4.21
C GLY A 220 -11.83 13.39 -3.20
N ASN A 221 -11.81 12.11 -2.83
CA ASN A 221 -12.70 11.58 -1.82
C ASN A 221 -12.11 11.72 -0.42
N ASN A 222 -12.98 11.82 0.59
CA ASN A 222 -12.55 11.87 1.99
C ASN A 222 -12.05 10.49 2.43
N ALA A 223 -10.73 10.33 2.54
CA ALA A 223 -10.12 9.10 3.03
C ALA A 223 -10.13 9.06 4.56
N PHE A 224 -10.46 7.90 5.12
CA PHE A 224 -10.34 7.56 6.54
C PHE A 224 -9.39 6.39 6.68
N VAL A 225 -8.26 6.59 7.33
CA VAL A 225 -7.14 5.63 7.31
C VAL A 225 -6.51 5.44 8.68
N GLY A 226 -5.86 4.30 8.87
CA GLY A 226 -5.05 3.99 10.04
C GLY A 226 -3.64 4.62 9.99
N PRO A 227 -2.91 4.57 11.12
CA PRO A 227 -1.63 5.28 11.31
C PRO A 227 -0.49 4.85 10.39
N GLU A 228 -0.60 3.65 9.80
CA GLU A 228 0.43 3.11 8.91
C GLU A 228 0.13 3.36 7.42
N SER A 229 -0.97 4.02 7.08
CA SER A 229 -1.28 4.37 5.69
C SER A 229 -0.36 5.46 5.15
N LEU A 230 0.08 5.33 3.89
CA LEU A 230 0.80 6.40 3.18
C LEU A 230 -0.08 7.65 2.97
N ALA A 231 -1.41 7.51 3.03
CA ALA A 231 -2.35 8.62 2.95
C ALA A 231 -2.55 9.35 4.30
N TYR A 232 -1.99 8.84 5.40
CA TYR A 232 -2.23 9.35 6.76
C TYR A 232 -2.03 10.87 6.95
N PRO A 233 -1.04 11.55 6.31
CA PRO A 233 -0.87 13.00 6.46
C PRO A 233 -2.04 13.83 5.96
N VAL A 234 -2.83 13.31 5.01
CA VAL A 234 -3.89 14.04 4.29
C VAL A 234 -5.22 13.29 4.31
N ALA A 235 -5.45 12.53 5.38
CA ALA A 235 -6.64 11.71 5.57
C ALA A 235 -7.22 11.92 6.98
N ASN A 236 -8.52 11.67 7.09
CA ASN A 236 -9.26 11.69 8.34
C ASN A 236 -8.90 10.46 9.19
N LYS A 237 -8.94 10.64 10.51
CA LYS A 237 -8.46 9.64 11.50
C LYS A 237 -9.56 9.20 12.46
N ASP A 238 -10.59 10.01 12.64
CA ASP A 238 -11.66 9.78 13.58
C ASP A 238 -12.99 9.59 12.83
N ILE A 239 -13.63 8.42 13.00
CA ILE A 239 -14.91 8.11 12.35
C ILE A 239 -16.04 9.04 12.80
N LYS A 240 -15.92 9.71 13.96
CA LYS A 240 -16.92 10.66 14.44
C LYS A 240 -17.15 11.84 13.49
N SER A 241 -16.13 12.22 12.71
CA SER A 241 -16.23 13.29 11.72
C SER A 241 -16.70 12.80 10.35
N ILE A 242 -17.20 11.56 10.21
CA ILE A 242 -17.51 10.98 8.90
C ILE A 242 -18.52 11.77 8.08
N GLU A 243 -19.49 12.46 8.70
CA GLU A 243 -20.43 13.34 8.00
C GLU A 243 -19.86 14.73 7.68
N ASN A 244 -18.83 15.16 8.41
CA ASN A 244 -18.18 16.45 8.22
C ASN A 244 -16.64 16.28 8.17
N PRO A 245 -16.12 15.57 7.16
CA PRO A 245 -14.70 15.26 7.07
C PRO A 245 -13.88 16.52 6.84
N GLN A 246 -12.67 16.54 7.38
CA GLN A 246 -11.71 17.59 7.09
C GLN A 246 -11.23 17.46 5.64
N ILE A 247 -11.10 18.60 4.97
CA ILE A 247 -10.46 18.75 3.67
C ILE A 247 -8.98 19.13 3.91
N PHE A 248 -8.08 18.46 3.21
CA PHE A 248 -6.63 18.67 3.35
C PHE A 248 -6.06 19.27 2.07
N ASP A 249 -5.04 20.11 2.20
CA ASP A 249 -4.12 20.35 1.10
C ASP A 249 -3.28 19.07 0.88
N ARG A 250 -3.33 18.56 -0.35
CA ARG A 250 -2.72 17.29 -0.76
C ARG A 250 -1.46 17.50 -1.60
N THR A 251 -1.06 18.74 -1.85
CA THR A 251 0.00 19.09 -2.81
C THR A 251 1.36 18.53 -2.39
N GLN A 252 1.84 18.88 -1.20
CA GLN A 252 3.14 18.36 -0.72
C GLN A 252 3.11 16.85 -0.54
N TRP A 253 1.98 16.30 -0.07
CA TRP A 253 1.80 14.86 0.04
C TRP A 253 1.92 14.16 -1.31
N LEU A 254 1.35 14.71 -2.39
CA LEU A 254 1.45 14.13 -3.72
C LEU A 254 2.91 14.08 -4.20
N ASN A 255 3.64 15.17 -3.97
CA ASN A 255 5.05 15.27 -4.33
C ASN A 255 5.87 14.20 -3.61
N ASP A 256 5.67 14.03 -2.31
CA ASP A 256 6.39 13.00 -1.54
C ASP A 256 5.93 11.58 -1.90
N TYR A 257 4.64 11.36 -2.12
CA TYR A 257 4.09 10.07 -2.54
C TYR A 257 4.67 9.60 -3.88
N ALA A 258 4.92 10.52 -4.82
CA ALA A 258 5.51 10.20 -6.12
C ALA A 258 6.90 9.53 -6.01
N TYR A 259 7.65 9.78 -4.94
CA TYR A 259 8.97 9.17 -4.68
C TYR A 259 8.90 7.80 -4.00
N THR A 260 7.71 7.28 -3.73
CA THR A 260 7.56 5.94 -3.11
C THR A 260 7.72 4.80 -4.10
N GLU A 261 7.49 5.05 -5.40
CA GLU A 261 7.43 4.02 -6.43
C GLU A 261 8.25 4.39 -7.67
N TRP A 262 8.82 3.38 -8.33
CA TRP A 262 9.80 3.52 -9.41
C TRP A 262 9.53 2.50 -10.51
N THR A 263 9.82 2.85 -11.77
CA THR A 263 9.77 1.87 -12.86
C THR A 263 10.98 0.92 -12.80
N THR A 264 10.92 -0.21 -13.50
CA THR A 264 12.05 -1.13 -13.62
C THR A 264 13.30 -0.45 -14.18
N GLU A 265 13.14 0.46 -15.15
CA GLU A 265 14.25 1.20 -15.77
C GLU A 265 14.89 2.15 -14.76
N GLU A 266 14.08 2.83 -13.95
CA GLU A 266 14.58 3.72 -12.90
C GLU A 266 15.29 2.95 -11.77
N ILE A 267 14.76 1.76 -11.42
CA ILE A 267 15.38 0.86 -10.45
C ILE A 267 16.74 0.37 -10.96
N ALA A 268 16.81 -0.08 -12.22
CA ALA A 268 18.05 -0.52 -12.88
C ALA A 268 19.11 0.60 -12.97
N GLN A 269 18.67 1.85 -13.04
CA GLN A 269 19.56 3.02 -12.97
C GLN A 269 20.09 3.31 -11.56
N GLY A 270 19.55 2.67 -10.52
CA GLY A 270 19.92 2.87 -9.12
C GLY A 270 19.25 4.08 -8.46
N LEU A 271 18.27 4.72 -9.13
CA LEU A 271 17.64 5.95 -8.65
C LEU A 271 17.00 5.84 -7.25
N PRO A 272 16.20 4.80 -6.92
CA PRO A 272 15.66 4.68 -5.57
C PRO A 272 16.76 4.50 -4.53
N PHE A 273 17.78 3.68 -4.82
CA PHE A 273 18.82 3.33 -3.85
C PHE A 273 19.69 4.52 -3.46
N SER A 274 19.97 5.43 -4.40
CA SER A 274 20.70 6.68 -4.13
C SER A 274 19.96 7.62 -3.16
N ARG A 275 18.68 7.38 -2.90
CA ARG A 275 17.87 8.14 -1.93
C ARG A 275 17.71 7.44 -0.59
N LEU A 276 18.13 6.19 -0.50
CA LEU A 276 18.04 5.39 0.72
C LEU A 276 19.40 5.42 1.43
N THR A 277 19.36 5.55 2.75
CA THR A 277 20.51 5.36 3.61
C THR A 277 20.47 3.93 4.13
N PHE A 278 21.51 3.14 3.83
CA PHE A 278 21.62 1.74 4.22
C PHE A 278 22.48 1.55 5.47
#